data_AF-A0AAN0JFE2-F1
#
_entry.id   AF-A0AAN0JFE2-F1
#
_cell.length_a   1.000
_cell.length_b   1.000
_cell.length_c   1.000
_cell.angle_alpha   90.00
_cell.angle_beta   90.00
_cell.angle_gamma   90.00
#
_symmetry.space_group_name_H-M   'P 1'
#
loop_
_entity.id
_entity.type
_entity.pdbx_description
1 polymer ?
#
loop_
_entity_poly.entity_id
_entity_poly.type
_entity_poly.pdbx_seq_one_letter_code
_entity_poly.pdbx_strand_id
1 'polypeptide(L)'
;METLCGKGGGWRRIASLNMTDPNEKCPTQFRIYSQDGVRACGRPVTNSGSCVGITFPSRDIKYSQVCGKVIGYQDGTTDGAHANRDINSAYIDGISLTHGNPRKHIWSLVSGYSGISYNNCPCGSKNPKPVPSFVGSHYYCEAGNHNTHASTNTLYSSDPLWDAKGCGSSETTCCQRTLIPWFYRSFGYSTTDNIEMRVCCDQETSDENVSFGNFEIYVK
;
A
#
# COMPACT_ATOMS: atom_id res chain seq x y z
N MET A 1 1.04 8.55 27.59
CA MET A 1 1.79 8.72 26.33
C MET A 1 1.26 7.72 25.34
N GLU A 2 0.80 8.17 24.19
CA GLU A 2 0.18 7.28 23.18
C GLU A 2 1.21 6.29 22.63
N THR A 3 0.86 5.00 22.67
CA THR A 3 1.61 3.92 22.04
C THR A 3 1.17 3.79 20.58
N LEU A 4 2.12 3.84 19.64
CA LEU A 4 1.85 3.69 18.21
C LEU A 4 2.70 2.53 17.67
N CYS A 5 2.11 1.67 16.83
CA CYS A 5 2.73 0.42 16.36
C CYS A 5 3.34 -0.47 17.47
N GLY A 6 2.71 -0.50 18.66
CA GLY A 6 3.23 -1.25 19.81
C GLY A 6 4.54 -0.69 20.38
N LYS A 7 4.92 0.56 20.04
CA LYS A 7 6.10 1.24 20.57
C LYS A 7 5.69 2.47 21.39
N GLY A 8 6.46 2.73 22.45
CA GLY A 8 6.28 3.92 23.29
C GLY A 8 6.42 5.24 22.52
N GLY A 9 5.89 6.32 23.09
CA GLY A 9 5.68 7.63 22.46
C GLY A 9 6.92 8.36 21.90
N GLY A 10 6.73 9.61 21.47
CA GLY A 10 7.72 10.39 20.70
C GLY A 10 7.46 10.39 19.19
N TRP A 11 6.31 9.86 18.77
CA TRP A 11 5.88 9.84 17.38
C TRP A 11 5.40 11.23 16.94
N ARG A 12 5.82 11.65 15.75
CA ARG A 12 5.31 12.86 15.10
C ARG A 12 4.64 12.48 13.79
N ARG A 13 3.36 12.83 13.64
CA ARG A 13 2.63 12.64 12.36
C ARG A 13 3.21 13.59 11.33
N ILE A 14 3.59 13.05 10.17
CA ILE A 14 4.10 13.84 9.04
C ILE A 14 3.13 13.87 7.87
N ALA A 15 2.20 12.90 7.80
CA ALA A 15 1.21 12.82 6.74
C ALA A 15 -0.05 12.11 7.20
N SER A 16 -1.20 12.54 6.69
CA SER A 16 -2.48 11.85 6.86
C SER A 16 -3.44 12.22 5.73
N LEU A 17 -4.33 11.30 5.38
CA LEU A 17 -5.48 11.54 4.51
C LEU A 17 -6.65 10.71 5.01
N ASN A 18 -7.87 11.25 4.97
CA ASN A 18 -9.07 10.49 5.25
C ASN A 18 -10.22 10.82 4.28
N MET A 19 -10.38 10.01 3.23
CA MET A 19 -11.39 10.23 2.19
C MET A 19 -12.84 9.95 2.63
N THR A 20 -13.04 9.45 3.86
CA THR A 20 -14.39 9.38 4.46
C THR A 20 -14.93 10.76 4.82
N ASP A 21 -14.06 11.76 4.99
CA ASP A 21 -14.49 13.16 5.07
C ASP A 21 -14.87 13.64 3.66
N PRO A 22 -16.13 14.06 3.42
CA PRO A 22 -16.58 14.52 2.11
C PRO A 22 -15.81 15.75 1.60
N ASN A 23 -15.16 16.51 2.48
CA ASN A 23 -14.38 17.70 2.11
C ASN A 23 -12.92 17.37 1.79
N GLU A 24 -12.42 16.22 2.22
CA GLU A 24 -11.07 15.76 1.91
C GLU A 24 -10.93 15.54 0.41
N LYS A 25 -9.78 15.93 -0.15
CA LYS A 25 -9.48 15.82 -1.59
C LYS A 25 -8.26 14.96 -1.81
N CYS A 26 -8.25 14.23 -2.92
CA CYS A 26 -7.03 13.56 -3.36
C CYS A 26 -5.91 14.59 -3.57
N PRO A 27 -4.66 14.25 -3.21
CA PRO A 27 -3.52 15.07 -3.58
C PRO A 27 -3.44 15.22 -5.10
N THR A 28 -2.88 16.34 -5.58
CA THR A 28 -2.97 16.75 -6.99
C THR A 28 -2.34 15.76 -7.98
N GLN A 29 -1.46 14.88 -7.51
CA GLN A 29 -0.85 13.82 -8.29
C GLN A 29 -1.80 12.65 -8.56
N PHE A 30 -2.89 12.52 -7.78
CA PHE A 30 -3.81 11.39 -7.83
C PHE A 30 -5.19 11.81 -8.34
N ARG A 31 -5.89 10.85 -8.94
CA ARG A 31 -7.28 10.97 -9.37
C ARG A 31 -8.21 10.38 -8.31
N ILE A 32 -9.41 10.96 -8.18
CA ILE A 32 -10.48 10.37 -7.37
C ILE A 32 -11.14 9.19 -8.11
N TYR A 33 -11.26 8.07 -7.39
CA TYR A 33 -12.05 6.90 -7.76
C TYR A 33 -13.25 6.85 -6.82
N SER A 34 -14.44 6.66 -7.38
CA SER A 34 -15.69 6.67 -6.61
C SER A 34 -16.66 5.63 -7.16
N GLN A 35 -16.97 4.62 -6.35
CA GLN A 35 -17.94 3.58 -6.65
C GLN A 35 -18.57 3.09 -5.34
N ASP A 36 -19.85 2.72 -5.36
CA ASP A 36 -20.57 2.17 -4.19
C ASP A 36 -20.50 3.03 -2.92
N GLY A 37 -20.41 4.36 -3.08
CA GLY A 37 -20.30 5.31 -1.97
C GLY A 37 -18.90 5.43 -1.35
N VAL A 38 -17.92 4.65 -1.81
CA VAL A 38 -16.51 4.75 -1.42
C VAL A 38 -15.81 5.80 -2.28
N ARG A 39 -15.00 6.65 -1.64
CA ARG A 39 -14.09 7.60 -2.30
C ARG A 39 -12.65 7.21 -1.98
N ALA A 40 -11.83 7.10 -3.00
CA ALA A 40 -10.41 6.76 -2.87
C ALA A 40 -9.56 7.50 -3.90
N CYS A 41 -8.25 7.50 -3.70
CA CYS A 41 -7.27 8.16 -4.56
C CYS A 41 -6.40 7.11 -5.25
N GLY A 42 -6.30 7.18 -6.57
CA GLY A 42 -5.51 6.25 -7.38
C GLY A 42 -4.71 6.98 -8.46
N ARG A 43 -4.03 6.20 -9.30
CA ARG A 43 -3.23 6.75 -10.41
C ARG A 43 -4.10 7.57 -11.37
N PRO A 44 -3.56 8.62 -12.02
CA PRO A 44 -4.17 9.19 -13.22
C PRO A 44 -4.31 8.12 -14.32
N VAL A 45 -5.24 8.35 -15.26
CA VAL A 45 -5.44 7.43 -16.39
C VAL A 45 -4.14 7.29 -17.19
N THR A 46 -3.71 6.06 -17.40
CA THR A 46 -2.51 5.71 -18.18
C THR A 46 -2.80 4.47 -19.02
N ASN A 47 -2.17 4.39 -20.19
CA ASN A 47 -2.23 3.24 -21.12
C ASN A 47 -1.02 2.29 -20.95
N SER A 48 -0.30 2.40 -19.83
CA SER A 48 0.81 1.53 -19.47
C SER A 48 1.01 1.47 -17.95
N GLY A 49 1.77 0.48 -17.49
CA GLY A 49 2.30 0.43 -16.13
C GLY A 49 3.01 1.70 -15.72
N SER A 50 2.83 2.10 -14.46
CA SER A 50 3.43 3.32 -13.92
C SER A 50 3.40 3.36 -12.39
N CYS A 51 4.25 4.22 -11.84
CA CYS A 51 4.21 4.63 -10.44
C CYS A 51 3.94 6.13 -10.36
N VAL A 52 2.97 6.54 -9.54
CA VAL A 52 2.69 7.95 -9.24
C VAL A 52 2.82 8.19 -7.75
N GLY A 53 3.51 9.27 -7.38
CA GLY A 53 3.95 9.48 -6.00
C GLY A 53 3.62 10.85 -5.42
N ILE A 54 3.57 10.87 -4.09
CA ILE A 54 3.58 12.08 -3.27
C ILE A 54 4.72 12.00 -2.26
N THR A 55 5.33 13.16 -1.99
CA THR A 55 6.42 13.29 -1.03
C THR A 55 5.95 14.07 0.19
N PHE A 56 6.21 13.52 1.36
CA PHE A 56 5.92 14.11 2.66
C PHE A 56 7.20 14.68 3.27
N PRO A 57 7.30 16.01 3.44
CA PRO A 57 8.49 16.60 4.00
C PRO A 57 8.67 16.18 5.46
N SER A 58 9.87 15.74 5.82
CA SER A 58 10.24 15.45 7.21
C SER A 58 10.33 16.72 8.05
N ARG A 59 10.49 17.90 7.43
CA ARG A 59 10.65 19.22 8.10
C ARG A 59 11.79 19.21 9.12
N ASP A 60 12.93 18.68 8.71
CA ASP A 60 14.16 18.55 9.51
C ASP A 60 14.03 17.69 10.78
N ILE A 61 12.92 16.95 10.93
CA ILE A 61 12.80 15.94 11.96
C ILE A 61 13.81 14.85 11.65
N LYS A 62 14.79 14.66 12.54
CA LYS A 62 15.70 13.52 12.51
C LYS A 62 14.97 12.31 13.10
N TYR A 63 14.81 11.26 12.30
CA TYR A 63 14.08 10.04 12.67
C TYR A 63 14.86 8.77 12.30
N SER A 64 14.59 7.68 12.99
CA SER A 64 15.16 6.34 12.73
C SER A 64 14.08 5.25 12.67
N GLN A 65 12.84 5.61 12.96
CA GLN A 65 11.68 4.74 13.01
C GLN A 65 10.52 5.36 12.23
N VAL A 66 9.77 4.51 11.54
CA VAL A 66 8.54 4.86 10.84
C VAL A 66 7.43 3.94 11.33
N CYS A 67 6.28 4.53 11.61
CA CYS A 67 5.05 3.82 11.92
C CYS A 67 3.94 4.41 11.06
N GLY A 68 3.11 3.57 10.46
CA GLY A 68 2.01 4.07 9.66
C GLY A 68 0.95 3.02 9.40
N LYS A 69 -0.15 3.45 8.82
CA LYS A 69 -1.20 2.60 8.29
C LYS A 69 -1.64 3.16 6.95
N VAL A 70 -2.06 2.28 6.05
CA VAL A 70 -2.70 2.65 4.80
C VAL A 70 -3.83 1.67 4.57
N ILE A 71 -5.02 2.20 4.27
CA ILE A 71 -6.19 1.41 3.87
C ILE A 71 -6.50 1.78 2.42
N GLY A 72 -6.60 0.76 1.59
CA GLY A 72 -6.88 0.92 0.17
C GLY A 72 -7.90 -0.07 -0.35
N TYR A 73 -7.98 -0.14 -1.67
CA TYR A 73 -8.93 -0.97 -2.38
C TYR A 73 -8.27 -1.52 -3.63
N GLN A 74 -8.59 -2.77 -3.95
CA GLN A 74 -8.29 -3.38 -5.23
C GLN A 74 -9.23 -2.76 -6.27
N ASP A 75 -8.68 -2.37 -7.41
CA ASP A 75 -9.42 -1.85 -8.56
C ASP A 75 -8.96 -2.63 -9.79
N GLY A 76 -9.86 -3.40 -10.41
CA GLY A 76 -9.46 -4.25 -11.53
C GLY A 76 -8.72 -5.54 -11.14
N THR A 77 -7.81 -5.98 -12.01
CA THR A 77 -7.18 -7.30 -12.00
C THR A 77 -5.73 -7.31 -11.50
N THR A 78 -5.47 -6.77 -10.30
CA THR A 78 -4.10 -6.63 -9.77
C THR A 78 -3.31 -7.93 -9.71
N ASP A 79 -2.06 -7.90 -10.14
CA ASP A 79 -1.16 -9.05 -10.29
C ASP A 79 -0.24 -9.33 -9.09
N GLY A 80 -0.15 -8.43 -8.12
CA GLY A 80 0.57 -8.64 -6.87
C GLY A 80 2.00 -8.12 -6.89
N ALA A 81 3.00 -9.01 -6.83
CA ALA A 81 4.41 -8.63 -6.71
C ALA A 81 5.28 -9.15 -7.85
N HIS A 82 6.33 -8.42 -8.21
CA HIS A 82 7.27 -8.79 -9.27
C HIS A 82 8.72 -8.80 -8.75
N ALA A 83 9.28 -9.98 -8.50
CA ALA A 83 10.61 -10.12 -7.89
C ALA A 83 11.78 -9.56 -8.72
N ASN A 84 11.68 -9.57 -10.04
CA ASN A 84 12.78 -9.19 -10.94
C ASN A 84 12.77 -7.71 -11.31
N ARG A 85 12.25 -6.87 -10.41
CA ARG A 85 12.06 -5.43 -10.63
C ARG A 85 12.80 -4.63 -9.57
N ASP A 86 13.30 -3.46 -9.96
CA ASP A 86 14.01 -2.56 -9.05
C ASP A 86 13.07 -1.62 -8.30
N ILE A 87 13.61 -0.96 -7.27
CA ILE A 87 12.86 -0.07 -6.38
C ILE A 87 12.24 1.14 -7.11
N ASN A 88 12.73 1.55 -8.27
CA ASN A 88 12.21 2.68 -9.02
C ASN A 88 11.05 2.28 -9.94
N SER A 89 10.97 1.02 -10.34
CA SER A 89 9.92 0.47 -11.20
C SER A 89 8.63 0.13 -10.45
N ALA A 90 7.57 -0.25 -11.18
CA ALA A 90 6.35 -0.83 -10.60
C ALA A 90 6.60 -2.28 -10.17
N TYR A 91 7.29 -2.47 -9.05
CA TYR A 91 7.67 -3.82 -8.56
C TYR A 91 6.54 -4.54 -7.80
N ILE A 92 5.41 -3.85 -7.60
CA ILE A 92 4.17 -4.33 -7.00
C ILE A 92 3.00 -3.59 -7.64
N ASP A 93 1.82 -4.22 -7.60
CA ASP A 93 0.53 -3.55 -7.71
C ASP A 93 0.09 -3.17 -6.30
N GLY A 94 0.19 -1.89 -5.99
CA GLY A 94 0.01 -1.44 -4.62
C GLY A 94 0.76 -0.15 -4.29
N ILE A 95 1.12 -0.03 -3.02
CA ILE A 95 1.72 1.17 -2.45
C ILE A 95 3.14 0.88 -1.97
N SER A 96 4.10 1.62 -2.53
CA SER A 96 5.51 1.61 -2.13
C SER A 96 5.81 2.83 -1.27
N LEU A 97 6.26 2.60 -0.04
CA LEU A 97 6.81 3.63 0.84
C LEU A 97 8.33 3.60 0.81
N THR A 98 8.94 4.74 0.49
CA THR A 98 10.39 4.90 0.36
C THR A 98 10.88 6.17 1.03
N HIS A 99 12.18 6.26 1.32
CA HIS A 99 12.83 7.52 1.70
C HIS A 99 14.19 7.68 1.00
N GLY A 100 14.69 8.91 0.98
CA GLY A 100 16.04 9.24 0.52
C GLY A 100 16.21 9.23 -1.00
N ASN A 101 17.38 9.70 -1.44
CA ASN A 101 17.80 9.68 -2.84
C ASN A 101 19.28 9.22 -2.89
N PRO A 102 19.59 8.00 -3.37
CA PRO A 102 18.67 7.03 -3.99
C PRO A 102 17.62 6.47 -3.02
N ARG A 103 16.50 5.98 -3.59
CA ARG A 103 15.38 5.43 -2.82
C ARG A 103 15.82 4.26 -1.94
N LYS A 104 15.32 4.25 -0.70
CA LYS A 104 15.46 3.16 0.28
C LYS A 104 14.07 2.72 0.72
N HIS A 105 13.89 1.41 0.83
CA HIS A 105 12.60 0.79 1.13
C HIS A 105 12.19 0.97 2.60
N ILE A 106 10.93 1.37 2.81
CA ILE A 106 10.28 1.41 4.12
C ILE A 106 9.30 0.25 4.25
N TRP A 107 8.31 0.20 3.35
CA TRP A 107 7.23 -0.77 3.39
C TRP A 107 6.56 -0.91 2.01
N SER A 108 6.01 -2.09 1.73
CA SER A 108 5.18 -2.36 0.55
C SER A 108 3.80 -2.84 0.97
N LEU A 109 2.74 -2.23 0.43
CA LEU A 109 1.37 -2.73 0.59
C LEU A 109 0.91 -3.26 -0.77
N VAL A 110 0.72 -4.55 -0.88
CA VAL A 110 0.52 -5.27 -2.16
C VAL A 110 -0.95 -5.67 -2.30
N SER A 111 -1.53 -5.46 -3.48
CA SER A 111 -2.87 -5.92 -3.84
C SER A 111 -2.77 -7.25 -4.58
N GLY A 112 -3.35 -8.31 -4.04
CA GLY A 112 -3.44 -9.61 -4.72
C GLY A 112 -4.59 -9.67 -5.72
N TYR A 113 -4.63 -10.73 -6.54
CA TYR A 113 -5.66 -10.89 -7.58
C TYR A 113 -7.00 -11.41 -7.03
N SER A 114 -6.95 -12.36 -6.09
CA SER A 114 -8.14 -13.00 -5.49
C SER A 114 -7.85 -13.54 -4.10
N GLY A 115 -8.74 -13.32 -3.13
CA GLY A 115 -8.64 -13.86 -1.78
C GLY A 115 -8.89 -15.38 -1.71
N ILE A 116 -9.51 -15.99 -2.72
CA ILE A 116 -9.94 -17.40 -2.69
C ILE A 116 -9.32 -18.29 -3.79
N SER A 117 -8.72 -17.68 -4.82
CA SER A 117 -8.16 -18.36 -5.98
C SER A 117 -6.68 -17.97 -6.17
N TYR A 118 -6.22 -17.71 -7.40
CA TYR A 118 -4.90 -17.15 -7.70
C TYR A 118 -4.74 -15.84 -6.94
N ASN A 119 -4.01 -15.88 -5.84
CA ASN A 119 -3.94 -14.75 -4.95
C ASN A 119 -2.79 -13.82 -5.29
N ASN A 120 -1.69 -14.40 -5.78
CA ASN A 120 -0.47 -13.69 -6.13
C ASN A 120 0.24 -12.99 -4.97
N CYS A 121 -0.31 -12.95 -3.75
CA CYS A 121 0.43 -12.41 -2.62
C CYS A 121 1.65 -13.27 -2.29
N PRO A 122 2.77 -12.64 -1.88
CA PRO A 122 3.98 -13.35 -1.49
C PRO A 122 3.77 -14.30 -0.30
N CYS A 123 2.82 -13.98 0.58
CA CYS A 123 2.42 -14.76 1.75
C CYS A 123 1.21 -15.69 1.50
N GLY A 124 0.62 -15.63 0.30
CA GLY A 124 -0.56 -16.41 -0.07
C GLY A 124 -0.25 -17.89 -0.30
N SER A 125 -1.26 -18.74 -0.22
CA SER A 125 -1.13 -20.18 -0.45
C SER A 125 -1.33 -20.60 -1.91
N LYS A 126 -1.86 -19.71 -2.76
CA LYS A 126 -2.15 -19.97 -4.17
C LYS A 126 -1.42 -19.01 -5.10
N ASN A 127 -0.51 -19.56 -5.91
CA ASN A 127 0.36 -18.84 -6.85
C ASN A 127 1.14 -17.68 -6.20
N PRO A 128 1.84 -17.88 -5.07
CA PRO A 128 2.53 -16.78 -4.40
C PRO A 128 3.59 -16.15 -5.31
N LYS A 129 3.54 -14.83 -5.45
CA LYS A 129 4.57 -14.08 -6.20
C LYS A 129 5.58 -13.48 -5.24
N PRO A 130 6.89 -13.78 -5.37
CA PRO A 130 7.89 -13.22 -4.47
C PRO A 130 8.06 -11.71 -4.70
N VAL A 131 8.38 -10.99 -3.61
CA VAL A 131 8.83 -9.60 -3.67
C VAL A 131 10.32 -9.51 -4.03
N PRO A 132 10.78 -8.37 -4.56
CA PRO A 132 12.21 -8.10 -4.68
C PRO A 132 12.95 -8.22 -3.34
N SER A 133 14.23 -8.58 -3.39
CA SER A 133 15.04 -8.82 -2.19
C SER A 133 15.13 -7.61 -1.25
N PHE A 134 15.07 -6.38 -1.78
CA PHE A 134 15.11 -5.15 -0.97
C PHE A 134 13.88 -4.95 -0.08
N VAL A 135 12.75 -5.61 -0.38
CA VAL A 135 11.52 -5.54 0.42
C VAL A 135 11.65 -6.40 1.69
N GLY A 136 12.24 -7.59 1.55
CA GLY A 136 12.34 -8.57 2.64
C GLY A 136 10.97 -8.92 3.23
N SER A 137 10.82 -8.80 4.55
CA SER A 137 9.57 -9.08 5.28
C SER A 137 8.71 -7.83 5.57
N HIS A 138 9.06 -6.68 4.98
CA HIS A 138 8.41 -5.38 5.23
C HIS A 138 7.28 -5.12 4.23
N TYR A 139 6.32 -6.06 4.16
CA TYR A 139 5.17 -5.91 3.27
C TYR A 139 3.86 -6.41 3.90
N TYR A 140 2.74 -5.84 3.48
CA TYR A 140 1.42 -6.48 3.61
C TYR A 140 0.92 -6.87 2.24
N CYS A 141 0.06 -7.89 2.19
CA CYS A 141 -0.63 -8.26 0.97
C CYS A 141 -2.03 -8.77 1.27
N GLU A 142 -3.00 -8.37 0.48
CA GLU A 142 -4.42 -8.70 0.61
C GLU A 142 -5.11 -8.47 -0.75
N ALA A 143 -6.25 -9.11 -0.98
CA ALA A 143 -7.03 -9.01 -2.20
C ALA A 143 -8.50 -8.79 -1.84
N GLY A 144 -9.10 -7.73 -2.39
CA GLY A 144 -10.51 -7.41 -2.11
C GLY A 144 -11.49 -8.28 -2.90
N ASN A 145 -10.99 -8.94 -3.96
CA ASN A 145 -11.80 -9.84 -4.77
C ASN A 145 -11.97 -11.23 -4.11
N HIS A 146 -13.21 -11.55 -3.72
CA HIS A 146 -13.61 -12.86 -3.18
C HIS A 146 -14.20 -13.83 -4.21
N ASN A 147 -13.94 -13.60 -5.50
CA ASN A 147 -14.31 -14.52 -6.58
C ASN A 147 -13.08 -15.17 -7.20
N THR A 148 -13.29 -16.18 -8.04
CA THR A 148 -12.19 -16.87 -8.73
C THR A 148 -11.45 -15.99 -9.73
N HIS A 149 -12.13 -15.00 -10.31
CA HIS A 149 -11.61 -14.05 -11.28
C HIS A 149 -11.94 -12.63 -10.87
N ALA A 150 -10.94 -11.75 -10.92
CA ALA A 150 -11.15 -10.33 -10.79
C ALA A 150 -11.71 -9.74 -12.10
N SER A 151 -12.38 -8.60 -12.02
CA SER A 151 -12.96 -7.87 -13.15
C SER A 151 -12.29 -6.52 -13.29
N THR A 152 -11.89 -6.17 -14.52
CA THR A 152 -11.13 -4.96 -14.85
C THR A 152 -11.85 -3.64 -14.57
N ASN A 153 -13.18 -3.65 -14.48
CA ASN A 153 -13.99 -2.44 -14.25
C ASN A 153 -14.67 -2.44 -12.87
N THR A 154 -14.05 -3.06 -11.87
CA THR A 154 -14.63 -3.19 -10.52
C THR A 154 -13.70 -2.63 -9.47
N LEU A 155 -14.19 -1.64 -8.71
CA LEU A 155 -13.62 -1.29 -7.41
C LEU A 155 -14.18 -2.25 -6.35
N TYR A 156 -13.31 -3.06 -5.73
CA TYR A 156 -13.69 -3.98 -4.66
C TYR A 156 -13.83 -3.23 -3.33
N SER A 157 -14.91 -2.46 -3.22
CA SER A 157 -15.18 -1.54 -2.12
C SER A 157 -15.66 -2.21 -0.83
N SER A 158 -16.22 -3.43 -0.92
CA SER A 158 -16.76 -4.17 0.22
C SER A 158 -15.69 -4.82 1.10
N ASP A 159 -14.46 -4.94 0.59
CA ASP A 159 -13.34 -5.53 1.30
C ASP A 159 -12.09 -4.64 1.18
N PRO A 160 -11.89 -3.68 2.08
CA PRO A 160 -10.72 -2.80 2.09
C PRO A 160 -9.43 -3.58 2.29
N LEU A 161 -8.39 -3.21 1.55
CA LEU A 161 -7.08 -3.82 1.64
C LEU A 161 -6.29 -3.35 2.86
N TRP A 162 -5.46 -4.27 3.34
CA TRP A 162 -4.45 -4.12 4.39
C TRP A 162 -5.02 -3.79 5.76
N ASP A 163 -6.20 -4.34 6.03
CA ASP A 163 -6.92 -4.18 7.30
C ASP A 163 -7.04 -5.48 8.11
N ALA A 164 -6.60 -6.61 7.54
CA ALA A 164 -6.66 -7.96 8.10
C ALA A 164 -8.10 -8.42 8.40
N LYS A 165 -9.06 -7.93 7.64
CA LYS A 165 -10.46 -8.36 7.68
C LYS A 165 -10.88 -8.81 6.30
N GLY A 166 -11.96 -9.59 6.23
CA GLY A 166 -12.47 -10.11 4.97
C GLY A 166 -11.56 -11.12 4.25
N CYS A 167 -10.30 -11.29 4.68
CA CYS A 167 -9.32 -12.26 4.22
C CYS A 167 -9.89 -13.57 3.70
N GLY A 168 -9.63 -13.83 2.41
CA GLY A 168 -10.05 -15.07 1.79
C GLY A 168 -9.18 -16.26 2.21
N SER A 169 -9.63 -17.47 1.89
CA SER A 169 -8.94 -18.71 2.29
C SER A 169 -7.49 -18.80 1.79
N SER A 170 -7.17 -18.14 0.68
CA SER A 170 -5.82 -18.15 0.10
C SER A 170 -4.84 -17.22 0.84
N GLU A 171 -5.33 -16.30 1.66
CA GLU A 171 -4.57 -15.20 2.28
C GLU A 171 -4.44 -15.32 3.79
N THR A 172 -4.90 -16.43 4.37
CA THR A 172 -4.92 -16.65 5.82
C THR A 172 -3.60 -16.27 6.51
N THR A 173 -2.45 -16.65 5.93
CA THR A 173 -1.13 -16.30 6.48
C THR A 173 -0.81 -14.80 6.37
N CYS A 174 -1.25 -14.14 5.30
CA CYS A 174 -1.06 -12.72 5.10
C CYS A 174 -1.77 -11.88 6.17
N CYS A 175 -2.96 -12.32 6.57
CA CYS A 175 -3.80 -11.62 7.54
C CYS A 175 -3.45 -11.87 9.01
N GLN A 176 -2.56 -12.81 9.30
CA GLN A 176 -2.17 -13.14 10.69
C GLN A 176 -1.13 -12.21 11.30
N ARG A 177 -0.73 -11.13 10.61
CA ARG A 177 0.31 -10.22 11.13
C ARG A 177 -0.27 -9.31 12.22
N THR A 178 0.34 -9.38 13.39
CA THR A 178 -0.18 -8.79 14.64
C THR A 178 -0.28 -7.27 14.68
N LEU A 179 0.36 -6.55 13.75
CA LEU A 179 0.34 -5.09 13.73
C LEU A 179 -0.69 -4.51 12.75
N ILE A 180 -1.26 -5.29 11.82
CA ILE A 180 -2.22 -4.80 10.82
C ILE A 180 -3.40 -4.09 11.54
N PRO A 181 -3.83 -2.89 11.10
CA PRO A 181 -3.46 -2.16 9.87
C PRO A 181 -2.17 -1.33 9.94
N TRP A 182 -1.49 -1.34 11.09
CA TRP A 182 -0.26 -0.58 11.28
C TRP A 182 0.97 -1.38 10.82
N PHE A 183 1.99 -0.71 10.29
CA PHE A 183 3.31 -1.25 10.02
C PHE A 183 4.37 -0.48 10.80
N TYR A 184 5.47 -1.15 11.14
CA TYR A 184 6.59 -0.55 11.85
C TYR A 184 7.91 -0.89 11.16
N ARG A 185 8.74 0.14 10.94
CA ARG A 185 10.07 0.02 10.36
C ARG A 185 11.09 0.76 11.22
N SER A 186 12.26 0.16 11.42
CA SER A 186 13.42 0.80 12.05
C SER A 186 14.65 0.57 11.21
N PHE A 187 15.44 1.62 10.99
CA PHE A 187 16.56 1.59 10.04
C PHE A 187 17.93 1.32 10.68
N GLY A 188 18.04 1.39 12.01
CA GLY A 188 19.33 1.30 12.72
C GLY A 188 20.23 2.54 12.55
N TYR A 189 19.80 3.53 11.77
CA TYR A 189 20.41 4.85 11.63
C TYR A 189 19.34 5.93 11.64
N SER A 190 19.75 7.18 11.85
CA SER A 190 18.86 8.34 11.74
C SER A 190 19.00 9.03 10.39
N THR A 191 17.91 9.58 9.88
CA THR A 191 17.86 10.40 8.67
C THR A 191 16.89 11.57 8.84
N THR A 192 16.99 12.56 7.95
CA THR A 192 16.02 13.63 7.75
C THR A 192 15.36 13.52 6.39
N ASP A 193 15.51 12.39 5.69
CA ASP A 193 14.93 12.17 4.37
C ASP A 193 13.42 12.37 4.38
N ASN A 194 12.88 12.96 3.32
CA ASN A 194 11.44 12.95 3.09
C ASN A 194 10.96 11.51 2.85
N ILE A 195 9.72 11.23 3.23
CA ILE A 195 9.06 9.95 2.93
C ILE A 195 8.24 10.13 1.65
N GLU A 196 8.41 9.22 0.70
CA GLU A 196 7.65 9.15 -0.53
C GLU A 196 6.66 7.98 -0.46
N MET A 197 5.43 8.22 -0.87
CA MET A 197 4.41 7.19 -1.10
C MET A 197 4.07 7.15 -2.58
N ARG A 198 4.27 6.00 -3.22
CA ARG A 198 3.93 5.76 -4.63
C ARG A 198 2.86 4.70 -4.76
N VAL A 199 1.84 4.96 -5.56
CA VAL A 199 0.95 3.94 -6.09
C VAL A 199 1.56 3.43 -7.39
N CYS A 200 1.86 2.14 -7.44
CA CYS A 200 2.46 1.47 -8.57
C CYS A 200 1.53 0.35 -9.04
N CYS A 201 1.38 0.18 -10.35
CA CYS A 201 0.92 -1.08 -10.93
C CYS A 201 1.62 -1.28 -12.28
N ASP A 202 1.75 -2.52 -12.73
CA ASP A 202 2.52 -2.81 -13.93
C ASP A 202 1.75 -2.75 -15.25
N GLN A 203 0.44 -2.58 -15.18
CA GLN A 203 -0.41 -2.35 -16.34
C GLN A 203 -1.13 -1.00 -16.31
N GLU A 204 -1.84 -0.73 -17.42
CA GLU A 204 -2.75 0.40 -17.60
C GLU A 204 -3.88 0.41 -16.57
N THR A 205 -4.40 1.60 -16.29
CA THR A 205 -5.47 1.80 -15.29
C THR A 205 -6.83 1.23 -15.67
N SER A 206 -7.02 0.80 -16.93
CA SER A 206 -8.26 0.14 -17.38
C SER A 206 -8.24 -1.37 -17.16
N ASP A 207 -7.09 -1.93 -16.76
CA ASP A 207 -6.95 -3.35 -16.46
C ASP A 207 -6.82 -3.56 -14.96
N GLU A 208 -5.84 -2.88 -14.35
CA GLU A 208 -5.60 -2.93 -12.92
C GLU A 208 -5.23 -1.56 -12.34
N ASN A 209 -5.56 -1.37 -11.08
CA ASN A 209 -5.20 -0.22 -10.31
C ASN A 209 -5.28 -0.52 -8.81
N VAL A 210 -4.69 0.35 -8.03
CA VAL A 210 -4.85 0.35 -6.58
C VAL A 210 -5.19 1.76 -6.15
N SER A 211 -6.15 1.88 -5.24
CA SER A 211 -6.54 3.16 -4.68
C SER A 211 -6.42 3.15 -3.15
N PHE A 212 -6.16 4.31 -2.54
CA PHE A 212 -6.12 4.48 -1.09
C PHE A 212 -7.21 5.43 -0.61
N GLY A 213 -7.90 5.06 0.46
CA GLY A 213 -8.92 5.90 1.10
C GLY A 213 -8.43 6.55 2.39
N ASN A 214 -7.47 5.93 3.07
CA ASN A 214 -6.96 6.43 4.34
C ASN A 214 -5.46 6.12 4.48
N PHE A 215 -4.69 7.07 5.00
CA PHE A 215 -3.38 6.75 5.54
C PHE A 215 -3.00 7.66 6.70
N GLU A 216 -2.11 7.17 7.54
CA GLU A 216 -1.40 7.98 8.52
C GLU A 216 0.07 7.54 8.58
N ILE A 217 1.00 8.50 8.59
CA ILE A 217 2.44 8.23 8.64
C ILE A 217 3.08 9.06 9.74
N TYR A 218 3.83 8.38 10.59
CA TYR A 218 4.52 8.92 11.75
C TYR A 218 6.00 8.57 11.71
N VAL A 219 6.82 9.48 12.22
CA VAL A 219 8.28 9.27 12.37
C VAL A 219 8.71 9.52 13.80
N LYS A 220 9.82 8.89 14.18
CA LYS A 220 10.47 9.02 15.49
C LYS A 220 11.97 8.75 15.39
#